data_AF-A9GJG8-F1
#
_entry.id   AF-A9GJG8-F1
#
_cell.length_a   1.000
_cell.length_b   1.000
_cell.length_c   1.000
_cell.angle_alpha   90.00
_cell.angle_beta   90.00
_cell.angle_gamma   90.00
#
_symmetry.space_group_name_H-M   'P 1'
#
loop_
_entity.id
_entity.type
_entity.pdbx_description
1 polymer ?
#
loop_
_entity_poly.entity_id
_entity_poly.type
_entity_poly.pdbx_seq_one_letter_code
_entity_poly.pdbx_strand_id
1 'polypeptide(L)'
;MTIFASTPEADEPRLAGLAAEWRAIVAREQENCVAQVAAWDAKLAELRAEQEALLRGGRWVGGPDDLLSILGQSRQERYHSALLAWLLDPQGRHGFGAGFLEALLRRCTADPPRAELGRARPALEVSRGNARADVVVAGPGLCLVLENKIDAREQPQQCDRLYESFCHAPGALFIFLSPSGRAPVTATGGAWEAFTPMSYADIAAMLRDALASAPGKGATARGREAASNYLATLEREFR
;
A
#
# COMPACT_ATOMS: atom_id res chain seq x y z
N MET A 1 -24.44 -80.36 -17.55
CA MET A 1 -23.67 -79.10 -17.51
C MET A 1 -22.22 -79.47 -17.35
N THR A 2 -21.48 -79.52 -18.44
CA THR A 2 -20.09 -79.99 -18.44
C THR A 2 -19.18 -78.77 -18.41
N ILE A 3 -18.63 -78.47 -17.23
CA ILE A 3 -17.55 -77.51 -17.09
C ILE A 3 -16.29 -78.25 -17.54
N PHE A 4 -15.74 -77.89 -18.70
CA PHE A 4 -14.39 -78.30 -19.08
C PHE A 4 -13.42 -77.53 -18.19
N ALA A 5 -12.86 -78.20 -17.19
CA ALA A 5 -11.65 -77.74 -16.53
C ALA A 5 -10.48 -78.02 -17.48
N SER A 6 -9.75 -76.98 -17.89
CA SER A 6 -8.48 -77.14 -18.61
C SER A 6 -7.49 -77.92 -17.74
N THR A 7 -6.74 -78.84 -18.35
CA THR A 7 -5.70 -79.60 -17.67
C THR A 7 -4.49 -78.70 -17.40
N PRO A 8 -3.85 -78.75 -16.21
CA PRO A 8 -2.76 -77.85 -15.83
C PRO A 8 -1.59 -77.78 -16.83
N GLU A 9 -1.29 -78.89 -17.52
CA GLU A 9 -0.21 -79.00 -18.52
C GLU A 9 -0.52 -78.26 -19.84
N ALA A 10 -1.79 -78.04 -20.19
CA ALA A 10 -2.17 -77.34 -21.41
C ALA A 10 -2.12 -75.80 -21.28
N ASP A 11 -2.19 -75.29 -20.06
CA ASP A 11 -2.18 -73.85 -19.75
C ASP A 11 -0.76 -73.30 -19.53
N GLU A 12 0.23 -74.16 -19.27
CA GLU A 12 1.62 -73.79 -19.00
C GLU A 12 2.32 -72.96 -20.09
N PRO A 13 2.26 -73.31 -21.40
CA PRO A 13 2.87 -72.49 -22.45
C PRO A 13 2.17 -71.14 -22.63
N ARG A 14 0.85 -71.08 -22.40
CA ARG A 14 0.09 -69.82 -22.45
C ARG A 14 0.46 -68.90 -21.28
N LEU A 15 0.58 -69.46 -20.08
CA LEU A 15 1.04 -68.73 -18.90
C LEU A 15 2.49 -68.25 -19.06
N ALA A 16 3.37 -69.05 -19.66
CA ALA A 16 4.74 -68.65 -19.96
C ALA A 16 4.80 -67.49 -20.98
N GLY A 17 3.94 -67.51 -22.00
CA GLY A 17 3.77 -66.41 -22.96
C GLY A 17 3.30 -65.12 -22.29
N LEU A 18 2.23 -65.18 -21.50
CA LEU A 18 1.72 -64.03 -20.73
C LEU A 18 2.76 -63.47 -19.76
N ALA A 19 3.55 -64.33 -19.11
CA ALA A 19 4.63 -63.90 -18.22
C ALA A 19 5.76 -63.19 -18.99
N ALA A 20 6.05 -63.61 -20.22
CA ALA A 20 7.04 -62.94 -21.08
C ALA A 20 6.54 -61.58 -21.57
N GLU A 21 5.28 -61.49 -22.00
CA GLU A 21 4.62 -60.24 -22.37
C GLU A 21 4.57 -59.25 -21.20
N TRP A 22 4.19 -59.73 -20.01
CA TRP A 22 4.18 -58.91 -18.80
C TRP A 22 5.58 -58.39 -18.46
N ARG A 23 6.62 -59.23 -18.54
CA ARG A 23 8.01 -58.77 -18.34
C ARG A 23 8.42 -57.70 -19.35
N ALA A 24 8.04 -57.83 -20.62
CA ALA A 24 8.34 -56.85 -21.64
C ALA A 24 7.61 -55.52 -21.41
N ILE A 25 6.34 -55.57 -20.98
CA ILE A 25 5.58 -54.37 -20.59
C ILE A 25 6.25 -53.68 -19.40
N VAL A 26 6.59 -54.44 -18.34
CA VAL A 26 7.25 -53.89 -17.14
C VAL A 26 8.60 -53.27 -17.50
N ALA A 27 9.42 -53.93 -18.33
CA ALA A 27 10.71 -53.38 -18.77
C ALA A 27 10.54 -52.07 -19.54
N ARG A 28 9.57 -52.00 -20.46
CA ARG A 28 9.26 -50.77 -21.20
C ARG A 28 8.75 -49.65 -20.31
N GLU A 29 7.88 -49.95 -19.35
CA GLU A 29 7.41 -48.96 -18.37
C GLU A 29 8.55 -48.47 -17.47
N GLN A 30 9.48 -49.34 -17.07
CA GLN A 30 10.68 -48.95 -16.33
C GLN A 30 11.57 -48.02 -17.15
N GLU A 31 11.83 -48.35 -18.41
CA GLU A 31 12.61 -47.48 -19.32
C GLU A 31 11.93 -46.12 -19.53
N ASN A 32 10.61 -46.10 -19.76
CA ASN A 32 9.83 -44.87 -19.88
C ASN A 32 9.91 -44.01 -18.61
N CYS A 33 9.78 -44.62 -17.43
CA CYS A 33 9.90 -43.94 -16.16
C CYS A 33 11.28 -43.31 -15.98
N VAL A 34 12.35 -44.05 -16.27
CA VAL A 34 13.73 -43.54 -16.21
C VAL A 34 13.94 -42.38 -17.16
N ALA A 35 13.47 -42.49 -18.41
CA ALA A 35 13.57 -41.43 -19.40
C ALA A 35 12.77 -40.18 -18.98
N GLN A 36 11.57 -40.37 -18.41
CA GLN A 36 10.72 -39.29 -17.93
C GLN A 36 11.35 -38.56 -16.73
N VAL A 37 11.93 -39.29 -15.78
CA VAL A 37 12.65 -38.71 -14.64
C VAL A 37 13.86 -37.90 -15.14
N ALA A 38 14.65 -38.45 -16.06
CA ALA A 38 15.79 -37.73 -16.63
C ALA A 38 15.38 -36.44 -17.37
N ALA A 39 14.26 -36.47 -18.09
CA ALA A 39 13.70 -35.29 -18.74
C ALA A 39 13.24 -34.23 -17.72
N TRP A 40 12.63 -34.64 -16.61
CA TRP A 40 12.26 -33.74 -15.52
C TRP A 40 13.48 -33.14 -14.83
N ASP A 41 14.53 -33.91 -14.58
CA ASP A 41 15.78 -33.42 -14.00
C ASP A 41 16.44 -32.37 -14.89
N ALA A 42 16.50 -32.61 -16.19
CA ALA A 42 16.99 -31.64 -17.17
C ALA A 42 16.15 -30.35 -17.15
N LYS A 43 14.82 -30.47 -17.10
CA LYS A 43 13.93 -29.31 -17.05
C LYS A 43 14.08 -28.52 -15.74
N LEU A 44 14.21 -29.21 -14.61
CA LEU A 44 14.46 -28.58 -13.32
C LEU A 44 15.82 -27.88 -13.28
N ALA A 45 16.85 -28.45 -13.92
CA ALA A 45 18.15 -27.81 -14.04
C ALA A 45 18.08 -26.52 -14.87
N GLU A 46 17.34 -26.53 -15.98
CA GLU A 46 17.07 -25.33 -16.79
C GLU A 46 16.36 -24.23 -15.98
N LEU A 47 15.29 -24.59 -15.27
CA LEU A 47 14.53 -23.65 -14.44
C LEU A 47 15.38 -23.07 -13.30
N ARG A 48 16.24 -23.89 -12.67
CA ARG A 48 17.19 -23.43 -11.66
C ARG A 48 18.20 -22.45 -12.23
N ALA A 49 18.76 -22.74 -13.41
CA ALA A 49 19.70 -21.85 -14.08
C ALA A 49 19.05 -20.50 -14.45
N GLU A 50 17.80 -20.52 -14.91
CA GLU A 50 17.01 -19.32 -15.17
C GLU A 50 16.76 -18.52 -13.88
N GLN A 51 16.31 -19.18 -12.82
CA GLN A 51 16.12 -18.55 -11.51
C GLN A 51 17.41 -17.90 -11.00
N GLU A 52 18.54 -18.59 -11.09
CA GLU A 52 19.84 -18.03 -10.72
C GLU A 52 20.23 -16.83 -11.58
N ALA A 53 19.93 -16.85 -12.87
CA ALA A 53 20.18 -15.70 -13.74
C ALA A 53 19.33 -14.49 -13.35
N LEU A 54 18.06 -14.71 -12.96
CA LEU A 54 17.19 -13.67 -12.44
C LEU A 54 17.67 -13.14 -11.08
N LEU A 55 18.14 -14.02 -10.19
CA LEU A 55 18.74 -13.64 -8.90
C LEU A 55 20.01 -12.81 -9.10
N ARG A 56 20.95 -13.27 -9.93
CA ARG A 56 22.19 -12.53 -10.26
C ARG A 56 21.90 -11.18 -10.91
N GLY A 57 20.84 -11.11 -11.71
CA GLY A 57 20.40 -9.87 -12.36
C GLY A 57 19.54 -8.96 -11.48
N GLY A 58 19.23 -9.34 -10.23
CA GLY A 58 18.36 -8.56 -9.35
C GLY A 58 16.91 -8.43 -9.85
N ARG A 59 16.45 -9.36 -10.69
CA ARG A 59 15.09 -9.40 -11.27
C ARG A 59 14.18 -10.43 -10.60
N TRP A 60 14.77 -11.34 -9.83
CA TRP A 60 14.03 -12.18 -8.90
C TRP A 60 13.92 -11.45 -7.56
N VAL A 61 12.83 -10.72 -7.36
CA VAL A 61 12.64 -9.84 -6.19
C VAL A 61 11.35 -10.18 -5.47
N GLY A 62 11.33 -9.92 -4.16
CA GLY A 62 10.16 -10.03 -3.31
C GLY A 62 10.31 -9.12 -2.09
N GLY A 63 9.21 -8.85 -1.41
CA GLY A 63 9.16 -7.90 -0.29
C GLY A 63 8.64 -6.52 -0.72
N PRO A 64 8.67 -5.53 0.20
CA PRO A 64 8.18 -4.19 -0.08
C PRO A 64 9.10 -3.40 -1.01
N ASP A 65 8.51 -2.53 -1.82
CA ASP A 65 9.19 -1.64 -2.78
C ASP A 65 9.13 -0.15 -2.37
N ASP A 66 8.62 0.15 -1.18
CA ASP A 66 8.49 1.49 -0.63
C ASP A 66 9.14 1.66 0.76
N LEU A 67 9.63 2.87 1.02
CA LEU A 67 10.57 3.16 2.10
C LEU A 67 9.98 2.90 3.50
N LEU A 68 8.72 3.29 3.75
CA LEU A 68 8.16 3.15 5.10
C LEU A 68 7.97 1.70 5.50
N SER A 69 7.64 0.80 4.58
CA SER A 69 7.52 -0.64 4.83
C SER A 69 8.86 -1.32 4.90
N ILE A 70 9.82 -0.91 4.05
CA ILE A 70 11.21 -1.35 4.15
C ILE A 70 11.74 -1.06 5.57
N LEU A 71 11.39 0.10 6.14
CA LEU A 71 11.75 0.48 7.51
C LEU A 71 10.86 -0.13 8.60
N GLY A 72 9.78 -0.84 8.24
CA GLY A 72 8.79 -1.35 9.21
C GLY A 72 8.06 -0.25 9.99
N GLN A 73 7.89 0.93 9.39
CA GLN A 73 7.29 2.11 10.01
C GLN A 73 6.00 2.58 9.31
N SER A 74 5.41 1.75 8.45
CA SER A 74 4.26 2.07 7.60
C SER A 74 2.93 2.30 8.34
N ARG A 75 2.89 2.07 9.66
CA ARG A 75 1.72 2.35 10.51
C ARG A 75 1.93 3.47 11.54
N GLN A 76 3.08 4.13 11.49
CA GLN A 76 3.47 5.10 12.50
C GLN A 76 2.99 6.51 12.12
N GLU A 77 2.00 6.99 12.86
CA GLU A 77 1.27 8.26 12.62
C GLU A 77 2.20 9.44 12.34
N ARG A 78 3.29 9.59 13.11
CA ARG A 78 4.26 10.69 12.96
C ARG A 78 4.89 10.80 11.57
N TYR A 79 5.18 9.68 10.90
CA TYR A 79 5.82 9.73 9.59
C TYR A 79 4.81 10.09 8.50
N HIS A 80 3.56 9.63 8.64
CA HIS A 80 2.48 10.08 7.77
C HIS A 80 2.19 11.56 7.96
N SER A 81 2.18 12.06 9.20
CA SER A 81 2.03 13.50 9.48
C SER A 81 3.17 14.31 8.84
N ALA A 82 4.42 13.84 8.93
CA ALA A 82 5.56 14.49 8.27
C ALA A 82 5.45 14.51 6.74
N LEU A 83 5.03 13.40 6.13
CA LEU A 83 4.82 13.30 4.68
C LEU A 83 3.65 14.15 4.21
N LEU A 84 2.55 14.21 4.98
CA LEU A 84 1.42 15.10 4.73
C LEU A 84 1.84 16.57 4.82
N ALA A 85 2.54 16.96 5.89
CA ALA A 85 3.08 18.31 6.01
C ALA A 85 3.96 18.67 4.80
N TRP A 86 4.84 17.76 4.36
CA TRP A 86 5.66 17.97 3.18
C TRP A 86 4.82 18.13 1.90
N LEU A 87 3.81 17.30 1.67
CA LEU A 87 2.90 17.39 0.51
C LEU A 87 2.02 18.64 0.51
N LEU A 88 1.70 19.15 1.70
CA LEU A 88 0.85 20.31 1.91
C LEU A 88 1.62 21.64 1.85
N ASP A 89 2.96 21.61 1.73
CA ASP A 89 3.80 22.80 1.55
C ASP A 89 3.80 23.22 0.07
N PRO A 90 3.20 24.35 -0.32
CA PRO A 90 3.18 24.75 -1.73
C PRO A 90 4.56 25.09 -2.30
N GLN A 91 5.56 25.28 -1.43
CA GLN A 91 6.97 25.50 -1.78
C GLN A 91 7.82 24.23 -1.63
N GLY A 92 7.19 23.12 -1.29
CA GLY A 92 7.82 21.82 -1.09
C GLY A 92 8.42 21.27 -2.38
N ARG A 93 9.52 20.54 -2.22
CA ARG A 93 10.27 19.94 -3.35
C ARG A 93 9.55 18.77 -4.02
N HIS A 94 8.32 18.44 -3.63
CA HIS A 94 7.45 17.46 -4.32
C HIS A 94 7.00 17.95 -5.70
N GLY A 95 6.96 19.27 -5.94
CA GLY A 95 6.65 19.83 -7.26
C GLY A 95 5.17 19.77 -7.65
N PHE A 96 4.27 19.77 -6.68
CA PHE A 96 2.82 19.92 -6.89
C PHE A 96 2.36 21.38 -6.78
N GLY A 97 3.25 22.30 -6.36
CA GLY A 97 2.85 23.66 -5.97
C GLY A 97 1.76 23.60 -4.89
N ALA A 98 0.79 24.50 -4.96
CA ALA A 98 -0.38 24.47 -4.08
C ALA A 98 -1.41 23.38 -4.44
N GLY A 99 -1.23 22.63 -5.54
CA GLY A 99 -2.27 21.77 -6.11
C GLY A 99 -2.76 20.66 -5.17
N PHE A 100 -1.85 20.06 -4.39
CA PHE A 100 -2.24 19.02 -3.42
C PHE A 100 -3.01 19.62 -2.23
N LEU A 101 -2.55 20.75 -1.69
CA LEU A 101 -3.26 21.51 -0.66
C LEU A 101 -4.65 21.95 -1.15
N GLU A 102 -4.76 22.49 -2.37
CA GLU A 102 -6.04 22.86 -2.97
C GLU A 102 -7.01 21.67 -3.11
N ALA A 103 -6.50 20.51 -3.53
CA ALA A 103 -7.31 19.29 -3.64
C ALA A 103 -7.86 18.87 -2.28
N LEU A 104 -7.03 18.92 -1.23
CA LEU A 104 -7.44 18.61 0.12
C LEU A 104 -8.45 19.63 0.68
N LEU A 105 -8.23 20.94 0.47
CA LEU A 105 -9.16 21.98 0.93
C LEU A 105 -10.55 21.86 0.28
N ARG A 106 -10.63 21.45 -0.99
CA ARG A 106 -11.91 21.18 -1.66
C ARG A 106 -12.72 20.05 -1.03
N ARG A 107 -12.10 19.18 -0.22
CA ARG A 107 -12.82 18.17 0.56
C ARG A 107 -13.42 18.72 1.85
N CYS A 108 -12.91 19.85 2.35
CA CYS A 108 -13.33 20.44 3.62
C CYS A 108 -14.36 21.56 3.45
N THR A 109 -14.30 22.29 2.33
CA THR A 109 -15.17 23.45 2.10
C THR A 109 -15.47 23.62 0.62
N ALA A 110 -16.69 24.10 0.33
CA ALA A 110 -17.12 24.48 -1.02
C ALA A 110 -16.41 25.76 -1.52
N ASP A 111 -15.96 26.61 -0.60
CA ASP A 111 -15.27 27.87 -0.90
C ASP A 111 -13.88 27.90 -0.23
N PRO A 112 -12.89 27.15 -0.77
CA PRO A 112 -11.54 27.15 -0.23
C PRO A 112 -10.87 28.50 -0.47
N PRO A 113 -10.07 29.02 0.48
CA PRO A 113 -9.29 30.23 0.25
C PRO A 113 -8.34 30.00 -0.93
N ARG A 114 -8.55 30.71 -2.04
CA ARG A 114 -7.75 30.55 -3.27
C ARG A 114 -6.60 31.53 -3.35
N ALA A 115 -6.76 32.71 -2.75
CA ALA A 115 -5.72 33.74 -2.77
C ALA A 115 -4.55 33.30 -1.90
N GLU A 116 -3.33 33.50 -2.42
CA GLU A 116 -2.08 33.39 -1.65
C GLU A 116 -1.76 32.02 -1.02
N LEU A 117 -2.37 30.92 -1.50
CA LEU A 117 -2.04 29.57 -1.03
C LEU A 117 -0.53 29.27 -1.14
N GLY A 118 0.18 29.84 -2.13
CA GLY A 118 1.65 29.73 -2.23
C GLY A 118 2.45 30.21 -1.01
N ARG A 119 1.81 30.94 -0.08
CA ARG A 119 2.40 31.41 1.19
C ARG A 119 2.03 30.54 2.39
N ALA A 120 1.22 29.49 2.19
CA ALA A 120 0.88 28.56 3.25
C ALA A 120 2.14 27.84 3.77
N ARG A 121 2.18 27.58 5.07
CA ARG A 121 3.28 26.90 5.76
C ARG A 121 2.73 25.80 6.66
N PRO A 122 3.07 24.54 6.39
CA PRO A 122 2.78 23.44 7.29
C PRO A 122 3.78 23.42 8.46
N ALA A 123 3.30 23.04 9.63
CA ALA A 123 4.08 22.79 10.82
C ALA A 123 3.57 21.52 11.51
N LEU A 124 4.50 20.79 12.13
CA LEU A 124 4.23 19.53 12.83
C LEU A 124 4.10 19.76 14.33
N GLU A 125 3.29 18.93 15.00
CA GLU A 125 3.16 18.87 16.46
C GLU A 125 2.92 20.25 17.10
N VAL A 126 2.05 21.07 16.51
CA VAL A 126 1.82 22.46 16.94
C VAL A 126 1.01 22.47 18.23
N SER A 127 1.64 22.93 19.31
CA SER A 127 0.97 23.14 20.60
C SER A 127 0.35 24.53 20.70
N ARG A 128 -0.92 24.58 21.11
CA ARG A 128 -1.64 25.81 21.45
C ARG A 128 -2.52 25.55 22.65
N GLY A 129 -2.31 26.29 23.74
CA GLY A 129 -2.98 26.01 25.00
C GLY A 129 -2.65 24.60 25.52
N ASN A 130 -3.69 23.80 25.77
CA ASN A 130 -3.59 22.40 26.22
C ASN A 130 -3.77 21.39 25.06
N ALA A 131 -3.81 21.86 23.81
CA ALA A 131 -3.95 21.03 22.63
C ALA A 131 -2.63 20.94 21.85
N ARG A 132 -2.41 19.81 21.17
CA ARG A 132 -1.30 19.61 20.24
C ARG A 132 -1.85 18.96 18.98
N ALA A 133 -1.77 19.68 17.86
CA ALA A 133 -2.20 19.20 16.54
C ALA A 133 -1.05 18.48 15.84
N ASP A 134 -1.33 17.39 15.14
CA ASP A 134 -0.29 16.66 14.38
C ASP A 134 0.26 17.48 13.21
N VAL A 135 -0.62 18.13 12.45
CA VAL A 135 -0.26 19.04 11.34
C VAL A 135 -1.12 20.30 11.41
N VAL A 136 -0.50 21.46 11.27
CA VAL A 136 -1.21 22.73 11.04
C VAL A 136 -0.65 23.39 9.79
N VAL A 137 -1.52 23.77 8.86
CA VAL A 137 -1.16 24.58 7.68
C VAL A 137 -1.72 25.98 7.84
N ALA A 138 -0.83 26.95 8.03
CA ALA A 138 -1.20 28.35 8.24
C ALA A 138 -0.80 29.23 7.05
N GLY A 139 -1.64 30.19 6.69
CA GLY A 139 -1.38 31.16 5.63
C GLY A 139 -2.37 32.34 5.68
N PRO A 140 -2.27 33.30 4.76
CA PRO A 140 -3.24 34.40 4.67
C PRO A 140 -4.68 33.85 4.52
N GLY A 141 -5.51 34.05 5.56
CA GLY A 141 -6.90 33.58 5.57
C GLY A 141 -7.07 32.06 5.62
N LEU A 142 -6.03 31.29 6.00
CA LEU A 142 -6.08 29.84 6.11
C LEU A 142 -5.47 29.38 7.45
N CYS A 143 -6.21 28.53 8.16
CA CYS A 143 -5.70 27.76 9.30
C CYS A 143 -6.29 26.35 9.26
N LEU A 144 -5.64 25.44 8.53
CA LEU A 144 -6.03 24.04 8.50
C LEU A 144 -5.37 23.29 9.67
N VAL A 145 -6.17 22.63 10.49
CA VAL A 145 -5.73 21.74 11.58
C VAL A 145 -6.05 20.30 11.17
N LEU A 146 -5.06 19.43 11.16
CA LEU A 146 -5.21 18.01 10.81
C LEU A 146 -4.70 17.16 11.97
N GLU A 147 -5.60 16.33 12.49
CA GLU A 147 -5.32 15.28 13.47
C GLU A 147 -5.24 13.93 12.73
N ASN A 148 -4.16 13.18 12.92
CA ASN A 148 -3.89 11.94 12.20
C ASN A 148 -3.94 10.73 13.13
N LYS A 149 -4.80 9.76 12.81
CA LYS A 149 -5.05 8.62 13.67
C LYS A 149 -5.04 7.30 12.91
N ILE A 150 -4.04 6.45 13.15
CA ILE A 150 -3.90 5.15 12.49
C ILE A 150 -4.22 4.03 13.47
N ASP A 151 -3.37 3.85 14.48
CA ASP A 151 -3.44 2.73 15.43
C ASP A 151 -3.66 3.20 16.86
N ALA A 152 -3.24 4.43 17.19
CA ALA A 152 -3.43 4.95 18.53
C ALA A 152 -4.92 5.16 18.82
N ARG A 153 -5.31 4.92 20.07
CA ARG A 153 -6.67 5.27 20.55
C ARG A 153 -6.81 6.79 20.65
N GLU A 154 -8.00 7.30 20.35
CA GLU A 154 -8.33 8.70 20.62
C GLU A 154 -8.19 8.99 22.10
N GLN A 155 -7.58 10.13 22.41
CA GLN A 155 -7.59 10.63 23.77
C GLN A 155 -8.93 11.33 24.03
N PRO A 156 -9.49 11.25 25.25
CA PRO A 156 -10.72 11.95 25.59
C PRO A 156 -10.65 13.45 25.26
N GLN A 157 -11.69 14.00 24.62
CA GLN A 157 -11.83 15.43 24.29
C GLN A 157 -10.67 16.00 23.47
N GLN A 158 -9.91 15.17 22.74
CA GLN A 158 -8.75 15.64 21.98
C GLN A 158 -9.14 16.63 20.88
N CYS A 159 -10.16 16.28 20.09
CA CYS A 159 -10.69 17.14 19.04
C CYS A 159 -11.37 18.39 19.63
N ASP A 160 -12.01 18.28 20.80
CA ASP A 160 -12.63 19.41 21.49
C ASP A 160 -11.58 20.47 21.87
N ARG A 161 -10.47 20.04 22.48
CA ARG A 161 -9.36 20.94 22.82
C ARG A 161 -8.73 21.58 21.58
N LEU A 162 -8.59 20.82 20.49
CA LEU A 162 -8.08 21.34 19.22
C LEU A 162 -9.03 22.38 18.63
N TYR A 163 -10.32 22.09 18.61
CA TYR A 163 -11.35 23.01 18.13
C TYR A 163 -11.31 24.32 18.93
N GLU A 164 -11.41 24.25 20.27
CA GLU A 164 -11.35 25.43 21.15
C GLU A 164 -10.07 26.26 20.95
N SER A 165 -8.94 25.61 20.71
CA SER A 165 -7.65 26.28 20.55
C SER A 165 -7.49 27.00 19.20
N PHE A 166 -8.16 26.53 18.14
CA PHE A 166 -7.92 27.00 16.77
C PHE A 166 -9.14 27.60 16.07
N CYS A 167 -10.37 27.42 16.58
CA CYS A 167 -11.60 27.81 15.88
C CYS A 167 -11.72 29.32 15.59
N HIS A 168 -11.06 30.15 16.40
CA HIS A 168 -11.03 31.60 16.20
C HIS A 168 -10.00 32.07 15.16
N ALA A 169 -9.19 31.18 14.59
CA ALA A 169 -8.28 31.53 13.52
C ALA A 169 -9.05 31.81 12.22
N PRO A 170 -8.71 32.88 11.46
CA PRO A 170 -9.32 33.15 10.17
C PRO A 170 -9.14 31.95 9.20
N GLY A 171 -10.25 31.48 8.63
CA GLY A 171 -10.24 30.31 7.74
C GLY A 171 -9.87 29.00 8.45
N ALA A 172 -10.25 28.86 9.72
CA ALA A 172 -10.10 27.63 10.48
C ALA A 172 -10.85 26.47 9.81
N LEU A 173 -10.13 25.40 9.48
CA LEU A 173 -10.66 24.15 8.95
C LEU A 173 -10.08 22.99 9.75
N PHE A 174 -10.86 21.94 9.96
CA PHE A 174 -10.45 20.81 10.80
C PHE A 174 -10.63 19.50 10.05
N ILE A 175 -9.59 18.66 10.07
CA ILE A 175 -9.61 17.32 9.48
C ILE A 175 -9.28 16.30 10.56
N PHE A 176 -10.08 15.23 10.59
CA PHE A 176 -9.73 14.01 11.30
C PHE A 176 -9.40 12.93 10.28
N LEU A 177 -8.11 12.65 10.12
CA LEU A 177 -7.61 11.66 9.17
C LEU A 177 -7.50 10.30 9.87
N SER A 178 -8.10 9.27 9.29
CA SER A 178 -7.97 7.89 9.77
C SER A 178 -7.97 6.88 8.62
N PRO A 179 -7.54 5.63 8.80
CA PRO A 179 -7.53 4.63 7.74
C PRO A 179 -8.85 4.55 6.97
N SER A 180 -9.98 4.50 7.69
CA SER A 180 -11.31 4.32 7.11
C SER A 180 -12.10 5.61 6.91
N GLY A 181 -11.54 6.78 7.26
CA GLY A 181 -12.30 8.05 7.25
C GLY A 181 -13.44 8.12 8.26
N ARG A 182 -13.33 7.39 9.37
CA ARG A 182 -14.29 7.50 10.47
C ARG A 182 -14.23 8.88 11.12
N ALA A 183 -15.36 9.34 11.64
CA ALA A 183 -15.44 10.55 12.45
C ALA A 183 -14.72 10.38 13.82
N PRO A 184 -14.26 11.47 14.44
CA PRO A 184 -13.68 11.43 15.79
C PRO A 184 -14.76 11.12 16.83
N VAL A 185 -14.71 9.94 17.43
CA VAL A 185 -15.78 9.43 18.31
C VAL A 185 -15.77 10.08 19.70
N THR A 186 -14.66 10.71 20.06
CA THR A 186 -14.52 11.44 21.33
C THR A 186 -14.83 12.93 21.23
N ALA A 187 -15.11 13.43 20.02
CA ALA A 187 -15.46 14.82 19.79
C ALA A 187 -16.92 15.12 20.18
N THR A 188 -17.17 16.32 20.70
CA THR A 188 -18.49 16.77 21.11
C THR A 188 -18.78 18.20 20.64
N GLY A 189 -20.07 18.59 20.63
CA GLY A 189 -20.51 19.95 20.31
C GLY A 189 -19.93 20.50 19.01
N GLY A 190 -19.37 21.71 19.06
CA GLY A 190 -18.81 22.38 17.88
C GLY A 190 -17.65 21.63 17.23
N ALA A 191 -16.88 20.84 17.97
CA ALA A 191 -15.80 20.04 17.40
C ALA A 191 -16.34 18.88 16.55
N TRP A 192 -17.42 18.24 16.99
CA TRP A 192 -18.10 17.18 16.22
C TRP A 192 -18.61 17.70 14.87
N GLU A 193 -19.11 18.94 14.83
CA GLU A 193 -19.60 19.57 13.60
C GLU A 193 -18.48 20.09 12.69
N ALA A 194 -17.37 20.55 13.27
CA ALA A 194 -16.28 21.19 12.52
C ALA A 194 -15.29 20.22 11.88
N PHE A 195 -15.03 19.06 12.50
CA PHE A 195 -14.05 18.11 11.98
C PHE A 195 -14.59 17.33 10.77
N THR A 196 -13.98 17.57 9.61
CA THR A 196 -14.24 16.77 8.41
C THR A 196 -13.52 15.41 8.51
N PRO A 197 -14.24 14.28 8.50
CA PRO A 197 -13.61 12.96 8.45
C PRO A 197 -12.97 12.72 7.08
N MET A 198 -11.76 12.16 7.06
CA MET A 198 -11.05 11.85 5.82
C MET A 198 -10.32 10.52 5.93
N SER A 199 -10.32 9.75 4.84
CA SER A 199 -9.64 8.46 4.76
C SER A 199 -8.25 8.57 4.12
N TYR A 200 -7.38 7.61 4.38
CA TYR A 200 -6.12 7.47 3.62
C TYR A 200 -6.36 7.09 2.15
N ALA A 201 -7.49 6.46 1.83
CA ALA A 201 -7.91 6.24 0.45
C ALA A 201 -8.17 7.57 -0.28
N ASP A 202 -8.75 8.57 0.40
CA ASP A 202 -8.92 9.92 -0.15
C ASP A 202 -7.56 10.59 -0.42
N ILE A 203 -6.62 10.47 0.53
CA ILE A 203 -5.24 10.98 0.37
C ILE A 203 -4.55 10.30 -0.82
N ALA A 204 -4.66 8.98 -0.93
CA ALA A 204 -4.06 8.21 -2.02
C ALA A 204 -4.65 8.62 -3.38
N ALA A 205 -5.97 8.83 -3.47
CA ALA A 205 -6.62 9.32 -4.68
C ALA A 205 -6.09 10.70 -5.09
N MET A 206 -6.04 11.66 -4.16
CA MET A 206 -5.51 12.99 -4.43
C MET A 206 -4.05 12.96 -4.87
N LEU A 207 -3.24 12.08 -4.24
CA LEU A 207 -1.82 11.95 -4.57
C LEU A 207 -1.61 11.32 -5.94
N ARG A 208 -2.42 10.32 -6.30
CA ARG A 208 -2.41 9.69 -7.63
C ARG A 208 -2.76 10.71 -8.71
N ASP A 209 -3.79 11.50 -8.52
CA ASP A 209 -4.20 12.55 -9.46
C ASP A 209 -3.12 13.64 -9.61
N ALA A 210 -2.49 14.03 -8.49
CA ALA A 210 -1.39 14.98 -8.48
C ALA A 210 -0.15 14.46 -9.22
N LEU A 211 0.15 13.16 -9.11
CA LEU A 211 1.24 12.50 -9.83
C LEU A 211 0.94 12.40 -11.34
N ALA A 212 -0.31 12.16 -11.73
CA ALA A 212 -0.72 12.04 -13.12
C ALA A 212 -0.69 13.37 -13.91
N SER A 213 -0.86 14.50 -13.23
CA SER A 213 -1.08 15.80 -13.89
C SER A 213 0.17 16.42 -14.56
N ALA A 214 1.39 16.04 -14.15
CA ALA A 214 2.64 16.28 -14.90
C ALA A 214 3.84 15.55 -14.25
N PRO A 215 4.79 14.98 -15.02
CA PRO A 215 6.01 14.43 -14.45
C PRO A 215 6.90 15.54 -13.86
N GLY A 216 7.62 15.23 -12.78
CA GLY A 216 8.60 16.14 -12.19
C GLY A 216 9.73 16.42 -13.17
N LYS A 217 10.19 17.68 -13.21
CA LYS A 217 11.30 18.10 -14.07
C LYS A 217 12.34 18.84 -13.22
N GLY A 218 13.61 18.62 -13.52
CA GLY A 218 14.72 19.29 -12.83
C GLY A 218 14.68 19.08 -11.32
N ALA A 219 14.58 20.17 -10.56
CA ALA A 219 14.70 20.17 -9.09
C ALA A 219 13.61 19.37 -8.33
N THR A 220 12.50 19.00 -9.00
CA THR A 220 11.36 18.29 -8.39
C THR A 220 11.30 16.81 -8.74
N ALA A 221 12.20 16.29 -9.60
CA ALA A 221 12.17 14.88 -10.03
C ALA A 221 12.23 13.90 -8.85
N ARG A 222 13.21 14.06 -7.95
CA ARG A 222 13.34 13.25 -6.73
C ARG A 222 12.15 13.39 -5.79
N GLY A 223 11.52 14.57 -5.75
CA GLY A 223 10.31 14.78 -4.95
C GLY A 223 9.13 13.99 -5.52
N ARG A 224 8.96 13.95 -6.84
CA ARG A 224 7.92 13.12 -7.46
C ARG A 224 8.15 11.63 -7.24
N GLU A 225 9.40 11.18 -7.28
CA GLU A 225 9.76 9.79 -6.93
C GLU A 225 9.41 9.48 -5.47
N ALA A 226 9.75 10.36 -4.52
CA ALA A 226 9.39 10.21 -3.11
C ALA A 226 7.87 10.19 -2.89
N ALA A 227 7.13 11.05 -3.60
CA ALA A 227 5.67 11.06 -3.57
C ALA A 227 5.06 9.77 -4.15
N SER A 228 5.62 9.25 -5.25
CA SER A 228 5.21 7.96 -5.82
C SER A 228 5.51 6.81 -4.87
N ASN A 229 6.66 6.83 -4.19
CA ASN A 229 7.03 5.86 -3.18
C ASN A 229 6.05 5.89 -2.00
N TYR A 230 5.67 7.08 -1.54
CA TYR A 230 4.65 7.22 -0.50
C TYR A 230 3.27 6.75 -0.95
N LEU A 231 2.87 7.01 -2.20
CA LEU A 231 1.61 6.47 -2.74
C LEU A 231 1.59 4.94 -2.65
N ALA A 232 2.69 4.27 -2.98
CA ALA A 232 2.81 2.81 -2.82
C ALA A 232 2.64 2.37 -1.35
N THR A 233 3.15 3.14 -0.37
CA THR A 233 2.87 2.90 1.06
C THR A 233 1.37 2.96 1.33
N LEU A 234 0.71 4.04 0.90
CA LEU A 234 -0.72 4.25 1.16
C LEU A 234 -1.56 3.13 0.53
N GLU A 235 -1.26 2.80 -0.72
CA GLU A 235 -1.96 1.76 -1.47
C GLU A 235 -1.72 0.36 -0.94
N ARG A 236 -0.68 0.11 -0.15
CA ARG A 236 -0.48 -1.21 0.46
C ARG A 236 -1.13 -1.30 1.84
N GLU A 237 -1.00 -0.27 2.67
CA GLU A 237 -1.44 -0.29 4.07
C GLU A 237 -2.92 0.03 4.29
N PHE A 238 -3.52 0.88 3.44
CA PHE A 238 -4.82 1.48 3.70
C PHE A 238 -5.82 1.28 2.55
N ARG A 239 -5.82 0.09 1.92
CA ARG A 239 -6.82 -0.30 0.91
C ARG A 239 -8.21 -0.47 1.51
#